data_AF-A0A158BPH1-F1
#
_entry.id   AF-A0A158BPH1-F1
#
_cell.length_a   1.000
_cell.length_b   1.000
_cell.length_c   1.000
_cell.angle_alpha   90.00
_cell.angle_beta   90.00
_cell.angle_gamma   90.00
#
_symmetry.space_group_name_H-M   'P 1'
#
loop_
_entity.id
_entity.type
_entity.pdbx_description
1 polymer ?
#
loop_
_entity_poly.entity_id
_entity_poly.type
_entity_poly.pdbx_seq_one_letter_code
_entity_poly.pdbx_strand_id
1 'polypeptide(L)'
;MAQQSWQQRRANGRAARERTPRGAHEAIGDIDRDPIELLRMSSKGRVEALIPLRYGRMLVSPFTFYRGSAILQAHDLAITPASGIDIQICGDCHLSNFGGFATPERALIFDLNDFDETAPGPWEWDLKRLVASFTIAGRHLGHGGLAADEFAFLAARSYQTHMREYAEMSVLDLWYERITFDRMHDTVQNDDARRRIKRGIERASRRTHETMLPKLADRTGDKWRIRDAPPAVFHIRGKSSLIDRSDGWMTLKGSREEIFAALTRNYVATLTPERARLLSQFTLQDVAFKVVGVGSVGTRCLVLLLTDHHDKPLFLQMKEASTSVVARYAKQAKDAQAIEHDGHRVVHGQRLMQAATDPFLGWATGPLGRMLYIRQLRDMKISPELETFSDDAFREYAALCGWALARAHAKSGGCAPEISGYLGNGDRMAEMLVRYGRGYADQVEKDYEVFRAACRDGKLEARSDADMAADFAA
;
A
#
# COMPACT_ATOMS: atom_id res chain seq x y z
N MET A 1 -7.33 -8.79 35.33
CA MET A 1 -8.02 -7.50 35.12
C MET A 1 -9.40 -7.77 34.56
N ALA A 2 -10.45 -7.09 35.04
CA ALA A 2 -11.79 -7.24 34.47
C ALA A 2 -11.84 -6.65 33.05
N GLN A 3 -12.30 -7.41 32.07
CA GLN A 3 -12.42 -6.97 30.69
C GLN A 3 -13.64 -6.03 30.56
N GLN A 4 -13.45 -4.84 29.99
CA GLN A 4 -14.56 -3.92 29.71
C GLN A 4 -15.53 -4.55 28.70
N SER A 5 -16.84 -4.38 28.90
CA SER A 5 -17.83 -4.83 27.92
C SER A 5 -17.74 -3.98 26.65
N TRP A 6 -18.20 -4.52 25.52
CA TRP A 6 -18.20 -3.76 24.26
C TRP A 6 -19.06 -2.49 24.37
N GLN A 7 -20.14 -2.48 25.17
CA GLN A 7 -20.96 -1.29 25.40
C GLN A 7 -20.20 -0.19 26.15
N GLN A 8 -19.38 -0.56 27.16
CA GLN A 8 -18.52 0.37 27.89
C GLN A 8 -17.46 0.96 26.96
N ARG A 9 -16.81 0.12 26.15
CA ARG A 9 -15.82 0.56 25.15
C ARG A 9 -16.44 1.50 24.10
N ARG A 10 -17.65 1.19 23.64
CA ARG A 10 -18.44 2.08 22.77
C ARG A 10 -18.80 3.40 23.45
N ALA A 11 -19.02 3.42 24.76
CA ALA A 11 -19.22 4.65 25.52
C ALA A 11 -17.94 5.49 25.60
N ASN A 12 -16.77 4.88 25.78
CA ASN A 12 -15.47 5.57 25.76
C ASN A 12 -15.24 6.29 24.42
N GLY A 13 -15.57 5.62 23.31
CA GLY A 13 -15.55 6.22 21.97
C GLY A 13 -16.49 7.42 21.83
N ARG A 14 -17.70 7.35 22.40
CA ARG A 14 -18.62 8.50 22.43
C ARG A 14 -18.06 9.67 23.23
N ALA A 15 -17.46 9.41 24.39
CA ALA A 15 -16.86 10.43 25.25
C ALA A 15 -15.66 11.13 24.58
N ALA A 16 -14.91 10.44 23.72
CA ALA A 16 -13.82 11.05 22.96
C ALA A 16 -14.27 12.22 22.05
N ARG A 17 -15.58 12.30 21.71
CA ARG A 17 -16.15 13.43 20.96
C ARG A 17 -16.17 14.75 21.73
N GLU A 18 -16.15 14.70 23.06
CA GLU A 18 -16.10 15.90 23.89
C GLU A 18 -14.77 16.63 23.70
N ARG A 19 -13.69 15.88 23.50
CA ARG A 19 -12.36 16.44 23.19
C ARG A 19 -12.23 16.82 21.72
N THR A 20 -12.63 15.91 20.83
CA THR A 20 -12.54 16.11 19.38
C THR A 20 -13.91 15.86 18.76
N PRO A 21 -14.75 16.89 18.60
CA PRO A 21 -16.04 16.76 17.92
C PRO A 21 -15.85 16.30 16.48
N ARG A 22 -16.82 15.56 15.93
CA ARG A 22 -16.76 15.11 14.52
C ARG A 22 -16.57 16.27 13.52
N GLY A 23 -17.09 17.46 13.86
CA GLY A 23 -16.89 18.70 13.10
C GLY A 23 -15.43 19.09 12.87
N ALA A 24 -14.55 18.78 13.83
CA ALA A 24 -13.13 19.14 13.76
C ALA A 24 -12.36 18.39 12.65
N HIS A 25 -12.92 17.30 12.10
CA HIS A 25 -12.27 16.50 11.06
C HIS A 25 -12.28 17.14 9.67
N GLU A 26 -12.92 18.29 9.49
CA GLU A 26 -12.79 19.07 8.24
C GLU A 26 -11.42 19.77 8.12
N ALA A 27 -10.64 19.86 9.21
CA ALA A 27 -9.33 20.50 9.22
C ALA A 27 -8.28 19.75 8.37
N ILE A 28 -7.62 20.48 7.47
CA ILE A 28 -6.61 19.95 6.54
C ILE A 28 -5.17 20.00 7.08
N GLY A 29 -4.93 20.72 8.18
CA GLY A 29 -3.66 20.68 8.90
C GLY A 29 -2.67 21.79 8.56
N ASP A 30 -1.39 21.53 8.81
CA ASP A 30 -0.29 22.46 8.52
C ASP A 30 0.11 22.43 7.04
N ILE A 31 -0.39 23.39 6.28
CA ILE A 31 -0.14 23.50 4.84
C ILE A 31 0.88 24.58 4.49
N ASP A 32 1.47 25.27 5.48
CA ASP A 32 2.52 26.27 5.27
C ASP A 32 3.90 25.60 5.23
N ARG A 33 4.16 24.92 4.13
CA ARG A 33 5.34 24.07 3.94
C ARG A 33 5.78 24.01 2.48
N ASP A 34 7.08 23.77 2.25
CA ASP A 34 7.58 23.52 0.89
C ASP A 34 7.34 22.05 0.47
N PRO A 35 6.43 21.78 -0.50
CA PRO A 35 6.23 20.42 -0.99
C PRO A 35 7.51 19.82 -1.59
N ILE A 36 8.40 20.63 -2.18
CA ILE A 36 9.63 20.15 -2.84
C ILE A 36 10.62 19.63 -1.81
N GLU A 37 10.77 20.31 -0.68
CA GLU A 37 11.63 19.87 0.42
C GLU A 37 11.19 18.51 0.97
N LEU A 38 9.89 18.35 1.24
CA LEU A 38 9.35 17.07 1.71
C LEU A 38 9.48 15.95 0.67
N LEU A 39 9.31 16.25 -0.63
CA LEU A 39 9.54 15.27 -1.70
C LEU A 39 11.00 14.84 -1.81
N ARG A 40 11.95 15.76 -1.63
CA ARG A 40 13.39 15.45 -1.55
C ARG A 40 13.72 14.61 -0.33
N MET A 41 13.13 14.94 0.82
CA MET A 41 13.26 14.15 2.04
C MET A 41 12.74 12.72 1.86
N SER A 42 11.61 12.53 1.19
CA SER A 42 11.07 11.22 0.81
C SER A 42 11.90 10.49 -0.27
N SER A 43 12.71 11.21 -1.04
CA SER A 43 13.65 10.63 -2.02
C SER A 43 14.97 10.18 -1.40
N LYS A 44 15.33 10.65 -0.20
CA LYS A 44 16.61 10.34 0.43
C LYS A 44 16.80 8.82 0.59
N GLY A 45 17.95 8.31 0.12
CA GLY A 45 18.33 6.89 0.24
C GLY A 45 17.86 5.99 -0.90
N ARG A 46 17.04 6.50 -1.85
CA ARG A 46 16.67 5.80 -3.08
C ARG A 46 17.85 5.65 -4.03
N VAL A 47 17.72 4.75 -5.00
CA VAL A 47 18.60 4.66 -6.16
C VAL A 47 18.48 5.97 -6.96
N GLU A 48 19.59 6.71 -7.03
CA GLU A 48 19.61 8.09 -7.54
C GLU A 48 19.12 8.21 -8.98
N ALA A 49 19.59 7.34 -9.87
CA ALA A 49 19.19 7.30 -11.28
C ALA A 49 17.68 7.06 -11.50
N LEU A 50 16.96 6.57 -10.48
CA LEU A 50 15.51 6.34 -10.54
C LEU A 50 14.69 7.49 -9.93
N ILE A 51 15.32 8.49 -9.32
CA ILE A 51 14.61 9.67 -8.79
C ILE A 51 13.91 10.44 -9.92
N PRO A 52 14.53 10.69 -11.09
CA PRO A 52 13.84 11.34 -12.20
C PRO A 52 12.62 10.55 -12.70
N LEU A 53 12.70 9.22 -12.71
CA LEU A 53 11.54 8.37 -13.05
C LEU A 53 10.41 8.49 -12.03
N ARG A 54 10.73 8.59 -10.74
CA ARG A 54 9.74 8.81 -9.69
C ARG A 54 8.97 10.10 -9.98
N TYR A 55 9.69 11.18 -10.24
CA TYR A 55 9.07 12.48 -10.51
C TYR A 55 8.29 12.48 -11.84
N GLY A 56 8.80 11.82 -12.89
CA GLY A 56 8.05 11.65 -14.14
C GLY A 56 6.73 10.89 -13.96
N ARG A 57 6.72 9.80 -13.18
CA ARG A 57 5.47 9.08 -12.86
C ARG A 57 4.51 9.87 -11.98
N MET A 58 5.03 10.72 -11.10
CA MET A 58 4.20 11.63 -10.29
C MET A 58 3.59 12.74 -11.15
N LEU A 59 4.31 13.21 -12.17
CA LEU A 59 3.93 14.32 -13.05
C LEU A 59 2.71 14.03 -13.94
N VAL A 60 2.34 12.76 -14.11
CA VAL A 60 1.23 12.33 -14.99
C VAL A 60 -0.11 13.01 -14.66
N SER A 61 -0.41 13.19 -13.37
CA SER A 61 -1.67 13.78 -12.90
C SER A 61 -1.61 14.19 -11.42
N PRO A 62 -2.53 15.04 -10.93
CA PRO A 62 -2.71 15.29 -9.50
C PRO A 62 -2.94 14.00 -8.69
N PHE A 63 -3.63 13.01 -9.27
CA PHE A 63 -3.89 11.73 -8.61
C PHE A 63 -2.61 10.88 -8.45
N THR A 64 -1.78 10.77 -9.48
CA THR A 64 -0.49 10.07 -9.39
C THR A 64 0.48 10.80 -8.48
N PHE A 65 0.46 12.14 -8.46
CA PHE A 65 1.21 12.96 -7.52
C PHE A 65 0.83 12.62 -6.08
N TYR A 66 -0.48 12.62 -5.75
CA TYR A 66 -0.99 12.29 -4.43
C TYR A 66 -0.55 10.90 -3.92
N ARG A 67 -0.54 9.91 -4.82
CA ARG A 67 -0.04 8.56 -4.55
C ARG A 67 1.47 8.50 -4.32
N GLY A 68 2.22 9.43 -4.91
CA GLY A 68 3.67 9.54 -4.75
C GLY A 68 4.12 10.40 -3.57
N SER A 69 3.19 11.10 -2.91
CA SER A 69 3.47 12.19 -1.97
C SER A 69 2.84 11.98 -0.59
N ALA A 70 2.72 10.74 -0.10
CA ALA A 70 2.14 10.42 1.22
C ALA A 70 2.75 11.23 2.38
N ILE A 71 4.03 11.57 2.26
CA ILE A 71 4.76 12.39 3.24
C ILE A 71 4.13 13.78 3.46
N LEU A 72 3.51 14.37 2.43
CA LEU A 72 2.87 15.68 2.51
C LEU A 72 1.67 15.63 3.44
N GLN A 73 0.76 14.67 3.22
CA GLN A 73 -0.42 14.55 4.06
C GLN A 73 -0.11 14.12 5.48
N ALA A 74 0.86 13.21 5.66
CA ALA A 74 1.28 12.82 7.00
C ALA A 74 1.87 14.01 7.79
N HIS A 75 2.63 14.89 7.11
CA HIS A 75 3.10 16.13 7.69
C HIS A 75 1.93 17.03 8.11
N ASP A 76 1.02 17.32 7.18
CA ASP A 76 -0.08 18.25 7.40
C ASP A 76 -0.99 17.77 8.55
N LEU A 77 -1.29 16.46 8.56
CA LEU A 77 -2.15 15.84 9.58
C LEU A 77 -1.53 15.79 10.98
N ALA A 78 -0.22 15.97 11.13
CA ALA A 78 0.51 15.84 12.40
C ALA A 78 -0.01 16.75 13.52
N ILE A 79 -0.63 17.88 13.15
CA ILE A 79 -1.20 18.85 14.09
C ILE A 79 -2.73 18.91 14.05
N THR A 80 -3.38 18.04 13.27
CA THR A 80 -4.84 18.03 13.19
C THR A 80 -5.47 17.38 14.43
N PRO A 81 -6.70 17.76 14.79
CA PRO A 81 -7.44 17.08 15.85
C PRO A 81 -7.62 15.58 15.55
N ALA A 82 -7.34 14.74 16.54
CA ALA A 82 -7.54 13.29 16.50
C ALA A 82 -8.43 12.85 17.66
N SER A 83 -9.14 11.72 17.52
CA SER A 83 -9.95 11.14 18.60
C SER A 83 -9.12 10.67 19.80
N GLY A 84 -7.82 10.44 19.58
CA GLY A 84 -6.92 9.78 20.54
C GLY A 84 -7.12 8.27 20.60
N ILE A 85 -7.74 7.69 19.56
CA ILE A 85 -7.84 6.24 19.37
C ILE A 85 -6.76 5.87 18.36
N ASP A 86 -5.63 5.38 18.84
CA ASP A 86 -4.52 4.97 17.98
C ASP A 86 -4.59 3.46 17.75
N ILE A 87 -4.39 3.04 16.50
CA ILE A 87 -4.36 1.64 16.07
C ILE A 87 -3.24 1.45 15.05
N GLN A 88 -2.95 0.21 14.67
CA GLN A 88 -2.12 -0.03 13.49
C GLN A 88 -2.90 0.41 12.22
N ILE A 89 -2.39 1.42 11.53
CA ILE A 89 -2.95 1.96 10.28
C ILE A 89 -2.07 1.63 9.07
N CYS A 90 -2.61 1.73 7.85
CA CYS A 90 -1.93 1.50 6.58
C CYS A 90 -0.94 2.62 6.27
N GLY A 91 -1.29 3.88 6.54
CA GLY A 91 -0.49 5.07 6.31
C GLY A 91 -0.54 5.60 4.87
N ASP A 92 -0.73 4.72 3.87
CA ASP A 92 -0.90 5.09 2.47
C ASP A 92 -2.24 4.58 1.89
N CYS A 93 -3.33 4.82 2.64
CA CYS A 93 -4.67 4.31 2.30
C CYS A 93 -5.37 5.14 1.21
N HIS A 94 -4.98 4.97 -0.06
CA HIS A 94 -5.63 5.59 -1.22
C HIS A 94 -6.41 4.56 -2.06
N LEU A 95 -7.36 4.99 -2.92
CA LEU A 95 -8.21 4.04 -3.65
C LEU A 95 -7.45 3.01 -4.51
N SER A 96 -6.28 3.32 -5.07
CA SER A 96 -5.48 2.33 -5.81
C SER A 96 -4.67 1.34 -4.93
N ASN A 97 -4.78 1.43 -3.60
CA ASN A 97 -4.11 0.51 -2.66
C ASN A 97 -5.01 -0.70 -2.34
N PHE A 98 -6.22 -0.76 -2.88
CA PHE A 98 -7.14 -1.89 -2.70
C PHE A 98 -7.16 -2.79 -3.94
N GLY A 99 -7.40 -4.08 -3.74
CA GLY A 99 -7.46 -5.04 -4.83
C GLY A 99 -7.71 -6.45 -4.35
N GLY A 100 -7.79 -7.38 -5.31
CA GLY A 100 -7.99 -8.79 -5.05
C GLY A 100 -6.68 -9.58 -5.04
N PHE A 101 -6.59 -10.61 -4.22
CA PHE A 101 -5.49 -11.58 -4.26
C PHE A 101 -5.94 -12.92 -3.66
N ALA A 102 -5.14 -13.97 -3.91
CA ALA A 102 -5.41 -15.30 -3.37
C ALA A 102 -4.92 -15.43 -1.93
N THR A 103 -5.72 -16.10 -1.10
CA THR A 103 -5.27 -16.62 0.21
C THR A 103 -4.35 -17.84 0.01
N PRO A 104 -3.65 -18.31 1.06
CA PRO A 104 -2.87 -19.56 0.98
C PRO A 104 -3.68 -20.77 0.50
N GLU A 105 -4.99 -20.80 0.77
CA GLU A 105 -5.94 -21.83 0.33
C GLU A 105 -6.46 -21.59 -1.10
N ARG A 106 -5.96 -20.56 -1.80
CA ARG A 106 -6.37 -20.12 -3.14
C ARG A 106 -7.78 -19.56 -3.26
N ALA A 107 -8.41 -19.18 -2.16
CA ALA A 107 -9.63 -18.37 -2.20
C ALA A 107 -9.30 -16.93 -2.58
N LEU A 108 -10.13 -16.27 -3.40
CA LEU A 108 -9.94 -14.86 -3.74
C LEU A 108 -10.62 -13.95 -2.71
N ILE A 109 -9.86 -13.00 -2.18
CA ILE A 109 -10.35 -11.98 -1.25
C ILE A 109 -9.99 -10.58 -1.75
N PHE A 110 -10.76 -9.58 -1.32
CA PHE A 110 -10.51 -8.17 -1.55
C PHE A 110 -9.97 -7.51 -0.28
N ASP A 111 -8.84 -6.81 -0.39
CA ASP A 111 -8.20 -6.14 0.76
C ASP A 111 -7.21 -5.04 0.32
N LEU A 112 -6.55 -4.40 1.30
CA LEU A 112 -5.36 -3.56 1.14
C LEU A 112 -4.17 -4.37 0.59
N ASN A 113 -3.31 -3.73 -0.22
CA ASN A 113 -2.19 -4.38 -0.92
C ASN A 113 -0.79 -3.92 -0.50
N ASP A 114 -0.66 -2.68 -0.04
CA ASP A 114 0.61 -2.04 0.30
C ASP A 114 0.59 -1.53 1.74
N PHE A 115 1.66 -1.84 2.45
CA PHE A 115 1.85 -1.61 3.88
C PHE A 115 3.21 -0.97 4.17
N ASP A 116 3.89 -0.42 3.16
CA ASP A 116 5.19 0.27 3.33
C ASP A 116 5.16 1.31 4.46
N GLU A 117 4.04 2.03 4.57
CA GLU A 117 3.85 3.15 5.51
C GLU A 117 3.18 2.73 6.83
N THR A 118 2.88 1.44 7.03
CA THR A 118 2.08 0.97 8.17
C THR A 118 2.76 1.24 9.51
N ALA A 119 2.08 1.90 10.44
CA ALA A 119 2.56 2.08 11.81
C ALA A 119 1.37 2.34 12.75
N PRO A 120 1.56 2.29 14.07
CA PRO A 120 0.60 2.83 15.02
C PRO A 120 0.34 4.32 14.76
N GLY A 121 -0.92 4.71 14.70
CA GLY A 121 -1.32 6.11 14.53
C GLY A 121 -2.85 6.29 14.57
N PRO A 122 -3.33 7.54 14.42
CA PRO A 122 -4.75 7.84 14.46
C PRO A 122 -5.49 7.19 13.27
N TRP A 123 -6.53 6.41 13.54
CA TRP A 123 -7.31 5.72 12.49
C TRP A 123 -7.91 6.69 11.45
N GLU A 124 -8.11 7.95 11.83
CA GLU A 124 -8.64 8.99 10.95
C GLU A 124 -7.70 9.32 9.79
N TRP A 125 -6.39 9.09 9.92
CA TRP A 125 -5.43 9.42 8.87
C TRP A 125 -5.67 8.58 7.61
N ASP A 126 -5.88 7.28 7.78
CA ASP A 126 -6.20 6.40 6.66
C ASP A 126 -7.54 6.75 6.02
N LEU A 127 -8.56 7.06 6.82
CA LEU A 127 -9.88 7.41 6.29
C LEU A 127 -9.83 8.76 5.55
N LYS A 128 -9.13 9.75 6.09
CA LYS A 128 -8.87 11.05 5.44
C LYS A 128 -8.10 10.88 4.13
N ARG A 129 -7.07 10.04 4.11
CA ARG A 129 -6.32 9.71 2.89
C ARG A 129 -7.20 9.06 1.84
N LEU A 130 -8.07 8.15 2.25
CA LEU A 130 -8.98 7.45 1.35
C LEU A 130 -9.99 8.40 0.71
N VAL A 131 -10.69 9.23 1.50
CA VAL A 131 -11.72 10.14 0.98
C VAL A 131 -11.15 11.24 0.08
N ALA A 132 -9.97 11.78 0.43
CA ALA A 132 -9.28 12.74 -0.43
C ALA A 132 -8.89 12.09 -1.76
N SER A 133 -8.43 10.82 -1.74
CA SER A 133 -8.08 10.10 -2.96
C SER A 133 -9.26 9.94 -3.93
N PHE A 134 -10.48 9.66 -3.43
CA PHE A 134 -11.69 9.59 -4.25
C PHE A 134 -12.07 10.95 -4.84
N THR A 135 -11.92 12.03 -4.05
CA THR A 135 -12.19 13.39 -4.52
C THR A 135 -11.25 13.77 -5.67
N ILE A 136 -9.94 13.53 -5.50
CA ILE A 136 -8.91 13.83 -6.49
C ILE A 136 -9.10 12.99 -7.76
N ALA A 137 -9.35 11.70 -7.62
CA ALA A 137 -9.57 10.81 -8.77
C ALA A 137 -10.85 11.16 -9.53
N GLY A 138 -11.96 11.44 -8.82
CA GLY A 138 -13.23 11.83 -9.42
C GLY A 138 -13.10 13.12 -10.25
N ARG A 139 -12.37 14.11 -9.75
CA ARG A 139 -12.04 15.33 -10.52
C ARG A 139 -11.14 15.04 -11.72
N HIS A 140 -10.05 14.29 -11.52
CA HIS A 140 -9.09 14.00 -12.58
C HIS A 140 -9.69 13.21 -13.75
N LEU A 141 -10.56 12.24 -13.46
CA LEU A 141 -11.19 11.37 -14.45
C LEU A 141 -12.48 11.95 -15.05
N GLY A 142 -12.89 13.15 -14.63
CA GLY A 142 -14.01 13.87 -15.24
C GLY A 142 -15.41 13.44 -14.78
N HIS A 143 -15.55 12.80 -13.62
CA HIS A 143 -16.85 12.45 -13.03
C HIS A 143 -17.62 13.66 -12.48
N GLY A 144 -16.94 14.80 -12.30
CA GLY A 144 -17.50 16.03 -11.75
C GLY A 144 -17.50 16.08 -10.21
N GLY A 145 -17.62 17.29 -9.67
CA GLY A 145 -17.46 17.54 -8.23
C GLY A 145 -18.49 16.82 -7.37
N LEU A 146 -19.78 16.89 -7.75
CA LEU A 146 -20.87 16.25 -7.00
C LEU A 146 -20.70 14.72 -6.91
N ALA A 147 -20.29 14.07 -8.00
CA ALA A 147 -20.03 12.64 -8.00
C ALA A 147 -18.80 12.30 -7.15
N ALA A 148 -17.73 13.08 -7.25
CA ALA A 148 -16.52 12.89 -6.44
C ALA A 148 -16.81 12.99 -4.93
N ASP A 149 -17.68 13.93 -4.54
CA ASP A 149 -18.15 14.08 -3.16
C ASP A 149 -18.99 12.89 -2.71
N GLU A 150 -19.86 12.38 -3.58
CA GLU A 150 -20.65 11.19 -3.33
C GLU A 150 -19.75 9.96 -3.12
N PHE A 151 -18.70 9.79 -3.92
CA PHE A 151 -17.74 8.70 -3.75
C PHE A 151 -17.04 8.79 -2.38
N ALA A 152 -16.53 9.97 -2.01
CA ALA A 152 -15.93 10.21 -0.71
C ALA A 152 -16.90 9.92 0.45
N PHE A 153 -18.15 10.36 0.30
CA PHE A 153 -19.23 10.10 1.27
C PHE A 153 -19.50 8.61 1.43
N LEU A 154 -19.66 7.88 0.34
CA LEU A 154 -19.93 6.43 0.33
C LEU A 154 -18.80 5.62 0.95
N ALA A 155 -17.53 5.99 0.69
CA ALA A 155 -16.39 5.36 1.35
C ALA A 155 -16.44 5.56 2.88
N ALA A 156 -16.68 6.80 3.34
CA ALA A 156 -16.79 7.10 4.77
C ALA A 156 -17.99 6.42 5.44
N ARG A 157 -19.14 6.37 4.76
CA ARG A 157 -20.36 5.74 5.28
C ARG A 157 -20.25 4.23 5.34
N SER A 158 -19.67 3.61 4.31
CA SER A 158 -19.40 2.17 4.34
C SER A 158 -18.45 1.79 5.47
N TYR A 159 -17.39 2.59 5.68
CA TYR A 159 -16.50 2.41 6.83
C TYR A 159 -17.26 2.45 8.16
N GLN A 160 -18.10 3.47 8.36
CA GLN A 160 -18.93 3.63 9.56
C GLN A 160 -19.90 2.47 9.78
N THR A 161 -20.55 1.99 8.72
CA THR A 161 -21.51 0.88 8.80
C THR A 161 -20.83 -0.41 9.24
N HIS A 162 -19.76 -0.81 8.56
CA HIS A 162 -19.06 -2.05 8.89
C HIS A 162 -18.34 -1.96 10.24
N MET A 163 -17.85 -0.78 10.65
CA MET A 163 -17.29 -0.62 11.99
C MET A 163 -18.33 -0.84 13.10
N ARG A 164 -19.62 -0.54 12.86
CA ARG A 164 -20.70 -0.87 13.80
C ARG A 164 -20.92 -2.37 13.89
N GLU A 165 -20.93 -3.06 12.75
CA GLU A 165 -21.05 -4.52 12.70
C GLU A 165 -19.88 -5.19 13.43
N TYR A 166 -18.65 -4.76 13.14
CA TYR A 166 -17.44 -5.28 13.77
C TYR A 166 -17.32 -4.98 15.26
N ALA A 167 -17.94 -3.91 15.75
CA ALA A 167 -17.99 -3.63 17.18
C ALA A 167 -18.83 -4.64 17.98
N GLU A 168 -19.71 -5.39 17.32
CA GLU A 168 -20.63 -6.36 17.94
C GLU A 168 -20.16 -7.82 17.73
N MET A 169 -19.13 -8.03 16.92
CA MET A 169 -18.53 -9.35 16.70
C MET A 169 -17.66 -9.80 17.87
N SER A 170 -17.55 -11.12 18.06
CA SER A 170 -16.54 -11.69 18.95
C SER A 170 -15.14 -11.49 18.37
N VAL A 171 -14.12 -11.55 19.22
CA VAL A 171 -12.72 -11.36 18.81
C VAL A 171 -12.29 -12.37 17.74
N LEU A 172 -12.71 -13.64 17.87
CA LEU A 172 -12.34 -14.69 16.91
C LEU A 172 -13.10 -14.55 15.59
N ASP A 173 -14.39 -14.21 15.62
CA ASP A 173 -15.16 -14.00 14.39
C ASP A 173 -14.55 -12.84 13.59
N LEU A 174 -14.20 -11.74 14.27
CA LEU A 174 -13.57 -10.58 13.64
C LEU A 174 -12.17 -10.92 13.09
N TRP A 175 -11.43 -11.79 13.78
CA TRP A 175 -10.10 -12.22 13.33
C TRP A 175 -10.14 -12.99 12.00
N TYR A 176 -11.17 -13.82 11.80
CA TYR A 176 -11.35 -14.63 10.60
C TYR A 176 -12.18 -13.96 9.50
N GLU A 177 -12.75 -12.79 9.79
CA GLU A 177 -13.57 -12.02 8.87
C GLU A 177 -12.80 -11.63 7.61
N ARG A 178 -13.46 -11.83 6.46
CA ARG A 178 -12.87 -11.62 5.13
C ARG A 178 -13.92 -11.13 4.13
N ILE A 179 -13.45 -10.35 3.16
CA ILE A 179 -14.27 -9.90 2.03
C ILE A 179 -13.96 -10.84 0.85
N THR A 180 -14.77 -11.89 0.69
CA THR A 180 -14.63 -12.81 -0.44
C THR A 180 -15.28 -12.26 -1.70
N PHE A 181 -14.79 -12.68 -2.85
CA PHE A 181 -15.41 -12.32 -4.13
C PHE A 181 -16.84 -12.87 -4.28
N ASP A 182 -17.13 -14.03 -3.68
CA ASP A 182 -18.49 -14.58 -3.65
C ASP A 182 -19.43 -13.69 -2.84
N ARG A 183 -19.00 -13.24 -1.65
CA ARG A 183 -19.78 -12.31 -0.83
C ARG A 183 -19.98 -10.98 -1.54
N MET A 184 -18.97 -10.48 -2.26
CA MET A 184 -19.12 -9.29 -3.09
C MET A 184 -20.17 -9.51 -4.19
N HIS A 185 -20.12 -10.65 -4.88
CA HIS A 185 -21.07 -11.01 -5.92
C HIS A 185 -22.51 -11.09 -5.40
N ASP A 186 -22.70 -11.61 -4.19
CA ASP A 186 -24.03 -11.79 -3.61
C ASP A 186 -24.63 -10.48 -3.08
N THR A 187 -23.79 -9.57 -2.59
CA THR A 187 -24.22 -8.26 -2.06
C THR A 187 -24.60 -7.28 -3.18
N VAL A 188 -23.94 -7.30 -4.33
CA VAL A 188 -24.26 -6.36 -5.42
C VAL A 188 -25.59 -6.70 -6.09
N GLN A 189 -26.44 -5.69 -6.30
CA GLN A 189 -27.73 -5.86 -6.98
C GLN A 189 -27.65 -5.61 -8.49
N ASN A 190 -26.57 -4.96 -8.94
CA ASN A 190 -26.36 -4.59 -10.34
C ASN A 190 -25.71 -5.74 -11.14
N ASP A 191 -26.34 -6.15 -12.24
CA ASP A 191 -25.84 -7.19 -13.15
C ASP A 191 -24.47 -6.86 -13.75
N ASP A 192 -24.21 -5.59 -14.08
CA ASP A 192 -22.92 -5.18 -14.61
C ASP A 192 -21.81 -5.29 -13.56
N ALA A 193 -22.13 -4.99 -12.30
CA ALA A 193 -21.25 -5.20 -11.17
C ALA A 193 -20.93 -6.69 -10.97
N ARG A 194 -21.95 -7.55 -10.99
CA ARG A 194 -21.77 -9.02 -10.93
C ARG A 194 -20.86 -9.52 -12.04
N ARG A 195 -21.08 -9.05 -13.28
CA ARG A 195 -20.24 -9.39 -14.44
C ARG A 195 -18.80 -8.90 -14.26
N ARG A 196 -18.57 -7.70 -13.72
CA ARG A 196 -17.21 -7.20 -13.41
C ARG A 196 -16.50 -8.08 -12.40
N ILE A 197 -17.16 -8.43 -11.30
CA ILE A 197 -16.61 -9.30 -10.26
C ILE A 197 -16.23 -10.66 -10.86
N LYS A 198 -17.14 -11.29 -11.60
CA LYS A 198 -16.89 -12.58 -12.27
C LYS A 198 -15.70 -12.51 -13.24
N ARG A 199 -15.62 -11.48 -14.07
CA ARG A 199 -14.45 -11.26 -14.96
C ARG A 199 -13.16 -11.06 -14.16
N GLY A 200 -13.22 -10.38 -13.02
CA GLY A 200 -12.10 -10.23 -12.10
C GLY A 200 -11.57 -11.57 -11.59
N ILE A 201 -12.49 -12.44 -11.13
CA ILE A 201 -12.19 -13.81 -10.69
C ILE A 201 -11.49 -14.62 -11.80
N GLU A 202 -12.08 -14.63 -13.00
CA GLU A 202 -11.55 -15.35 -14.16
C GLU A 202 -10.16 -14.84 -14.60
N ARG A 203 -9.93 -13.53 -14.53
CA ARG A 203 -8.61 -12.94 -14.83
C ARG A 203 -7.57 -13.35 -13.78
N ALA A 204 -7.95 -13.37 -12.50
CA ALA A 204 -7.05 -13.67 -11.40
C ALA A 204 -6.59 -15.13 -11.39
N SER A 205 -7.51 -16.07 -11.63
CA SER A 205 -7.21 -17.51 -11.66
C SER A 205 -6.19 -17.88 -12.75
N ARG A 206 -6.09 -17.07 -13.80
CA ARG A 206 -5.11 -17.24 -14.89
C ARG A 206 -3.75 -16.58 -14.62
N ARG A 207 -3.59 -15.82 -13.52
CA ARG A 207 -2.34 -15.14 -13.15
C ARG A 207 -1.58 -15.95 -12.12
N THR A 208 -1.03 -17.09 -12.55
CA THR A 208 -0.18 -17.95 -11.72
C THR A 208 1.29 -17.80 -12.09
N HIS A 209 2.19 -18.17 -11.18
CA HIS A 209 3.62 -18.21 -11.42
C HIS A 209 4.00 -18.95 -12.73
N GLU A 210 3.37 -20.09 -13.00
CA GLU A 210 3.59 -20.89 -14.21
C GLU A 210 3.23 -20.13 -15.49
N THR A 211 2.08 -19.45 -15.50
CA THR A 211 1.64 -18.66 -16.66
C THR A 211 2.48 -17.39 -16.88
N MET A 212 3.19 -16.94 -15.85
CA MET A 212 4.00 -15.73 -15.87
C MET A 212 5.45 -15.99 -16.28
N LEU A 213 6.01 -17.16 -15.95
CA LEU A 213 7.39 -17.51 -16.27
C LEU A 213 7.78 -17.27 -17.74
N PRO A 214 7.07 -17.79 -18.75
CA PRO A 214 7.44 -17.59 -20.16
C PRO A 214 7.30 -16.13 -20.63
N LYS A 215 6.60 -15.28 -19.88
CA LYS A 215 6.49 -13.83 -20.16
C LYS A 215 7.63 -13.03 -19.53
N LEU A 216 8.22 -13.53 -18.45
CA LEU A 216 9.16 -12.80 -17.60
C LEU A 216 10.60 -13.30 -17.67
N ALA A 217 10.84 -14.53 -18.13
CA ALA A 217 12.16 -15.13 -18.14
C ALA A 217 12.39 -15.99 -19.39
N ASP A 218 13.66 -16.11 -19.77
CA ASP A 218 14.16 -17.01 -20.80
C ASP A 218 14.96 -18.15 -20.17
N ARG A 219 14.88 -19.34 -20.76
CA ARG A 219 15.72 -20.47 -20.37
C ARG A 219 17.07 -20.36 -21.09
N THR A 220 18.15 -20.24 -20.33
CA THR A 220 19.53 -20.16 -20.84
C THR A 220 20.30 -21.39 -20.34
N GLY A 221 20.38 -22.43 -21.18
CA GLY A 221 20.87 -23.74 -20.75
C GLY A 221 19.96 -24.35 -19.67
N ASP A 222 20.53 -24.71 -18.52
CA ASP A 222 19.80 -25.31 -17.40
C ASP A 222 19.25 -24.29 -16.39
N LYS A 223 19.43 -22.98 -16.64
CA LYS A 223 18.96 -21.93 -15.73
C LYS A 223 17.93 -21.02 -16.37
N TRP A 224 17.00 -20.55 -15.56
CA TRP A 224 16.11 -19.46 -15.95
C TRP A 224 16.77 -18.12 -15.67
N ARG A 225 16.61 -17.18 -16.61
CA ARG A 225 17.09 -15.80 -16.49
C ARG A 225 15.95 -14.82 -16.73
N ILE A 226 15.76 -13.87 -15.82
CA ILE A 226 14.69 -12.86 -15.96
C ILE A 226 15.03 -11.96 -17.16
N ARG A 227 14.03 -11.59 -17.97
CA ARG A 227 14.20 -10.67 -19.08
C ARG A 227 14.41 -9.25 -18.56
N ASP A 228 15.46 -8.60 -19.06
CA ASP A 228 15.63 -7.17 -18.88
C ASP A 228 14.59 -6.42 -19.73
N ALA A 229 13.92 -5.46 -19.10
CA ALA A 229 12.97 -4.54 -19.70
C ALA A 229 13.10 -3.18 -18.96
N PRO A 230 14.24 -2.48 -19.12
CA PRO A 230 14.47 -1.22 -18.41
C PRO A 230 13.49 -0.13 -18.88
N PRO A 231 13.07 0.79 -17.98
CA PRO A 231 13.49 0.86 -16.57
C PRO A 231 12.73 -0.12 -15.66
N ALA A 232 11.71 -0.84 -16.13
CA ALA A 232 10.79 -1.59 -15.28
C ALA A 232 11.42 -2.80 -14.57
N VAL A 233 12.28 -3.56 -15.27
CA VAL A 233 13.03 -4.70 -14.74
C VAL A 233 14.42 -4.69 -15.35
N PHE A 234 15.46 -4.81 -14.54
CA PHE A 234 16.84 -4.86 -15.04
C PHE A 234 17.75 -5.56 -14.03
N HIS A 235 18.82 -6.20 -14.51
CA HIS A 235 19.86 -6.71 -13.62
C HIS A 235 20.69 -5.58 -13.02
N ILE A 236 21.05 -5.72 -11.74
CA ILE A 236 21.88 -4.73 -11.00
C ILE A 236 23.28 -4.51 -11.59
N ARG A 237 23.74 -5.42 -12.45
CA ARG A 237 25.01 -5.35 -13.19
C ARG A 237 24.73 -5.62 -14.66
N GLY A 238 25.55 -5.03 -15.53
CA GLY A 238 25.43 -5.17 -16.97
C GLY A 238 25.04 -3.85 -17.65
N LYS A 239 24.89 -3.89 -18.97
CA LYS A 239 24.62 -2.70 -19.79
C LYS A 239 23.26 -2.07 -19.50
N SER A 240 22.28 -2.88 -19.10
CA SER A 240 20.91 -2.45 -18.80
C SER A 240 20.73 -1.93 -17.36
N SER A 241 21.80 -1.88 -16.55
CA SER A 241 21.69 -1.51 -15.14
C SER A 241 21.48 -0.01 -14.96
N LEU A 242 20.49 0.35 -14.15
CA LEU A 242 20.28 1.71 -13.64
C LEU A 242 20.85 1.91 -12.23
N ILE A 243 21.66 0.96 -11.72
CA ILE A 243 22.40 1.14 -10.47
C ILE A 243 23.76 1.76 -10.79
N ASP A 244 24.01 2.95 -10.27
CA ASP A 244 25.29 3.65 -10.45
C ASP A 244 26.45 2.88 -9.81
N ARG A 245 27.67 3.02 -10.37
CA ARG A 245 28.88 2.37 -9.84
C ARG A 245 29.26 2.85 -8.45
N SER A 246 28.85 4.05 -8.06
CA SER A 246 29.05 4.64 -6.75
C SER A 246 28.00 4.20 -5.72
N ASP A 247 26.93 3.50 -6.12
CA ASP A 247 25.95 2.97 -5.17
C ASP A 247 26.61 1.94 -4.25
N GLY A 248 26.30 1.98 -2.95
CA GLY A 248 26.89 1.07 -1.97
C GLY A 248 26.68 -0.42 -2.26
N TRP A 249 25.64 -0.81 -3.02
CA TRP A 249 25.50 -2.19 -3.48
C TRP A 249 26.62 -2.64 -4.42
N MET A 250 27.24 -1.72 -5.15
CA MET A 250 28.37 -1.99 -6.02
C MET A 250 29.68 -2.13 -5.25
N THR A 251 29.73 -1.68 -3.98
CA THR A 251 30.89 -1.83 -3.09
C THR A 251 30.87 -3.13 -2.28
N LEU A 252 29.82 -3.94 -2.39
CA LEU A 252 29.71 -5.22 -1.68
C LEU A 252 30.80 -6.20 -2.15
N LYS A 253 31.59 -6.71 -1.20
CA LYS A 253 32.61 -7.73 -1.42
C LYS A 253 32.01 -9.13 -1.19
N GLY A 254 32.53 -10.12 -1.89
CA GLY A 254 32.04 -11.51 -1.85
C GLY A 254 31.30 -11.91 -3.13
N SER A 255 31.07 -13.21 -3.28
CA SER A 255 30.28 -13.74 -4.39
C SER A 255 28.79 -13.39 -4.20
N ARG A 256 28.02 -13.43 -5.29
CA ARG A 256 26.56 -13.23 -5.22
C ARG A 256 25.94 -14.26 -4.28
N GLU A 257 26.42 -15.50 -4.36
CA GLU A 257 25.99 -16.64 -3.59
C GLU A 257 26.19 -16.40 -2.09
N GLU A 258 27.35 -15.86 -1.68
CA GLU A 258 27.65 -15.54 -0.27
C GLU A 258 26.70 -14.48 0.30
N ILE A 259 26.48 -13.40 -0.46
CA ILE A 259 25.60 -12.30 -0.05
C ILE A 259 24.15 -12.80 0.11
N PHE A 260 23.65 -13.55 -0.88
CA PHE A 260 22.30 -14.09 -0.82
C PHE A 260 22.16 -15.18 0.25
N ALA A 261 23.19 -15.99 0.50
CA ALA A 261 23.15 -17.00 1.55
C ALA A 261 22.99 -16.36 2.94
N ALA A 262 23.74 -15.30 3.24
CA ALA A 262 23.62 -14.59 4.51
C ALA A 262 22.23 -13.97 4.71
N LEU A 263 21.73 -13.30 3.67
CA LEU A 263 20.40 -12.69 3.67
C LEU A 263 19.28 -13.73 3.81
N THR A 264 19.40 -14.85 3.10
CA THR A 264 18.42 -15.94 3.12
C THR A 264 18.35 -16.58 4.50
N ARG A 265 19.48 -16.75 5.21
CA ARG A 265 19.47 -17.29 6.58
C ARG A 265 18.64 -16.42 7.54
N ASN A 266 18.86 -15.11 7.53
CA ASN A 266 18.10 -14.18 8.38
C ASN A 266 16.61 -14.22 8.06
N TYR A 267 16.28 -14.21 6.76
CA TYR A 267 14.89 -14.27 6.31
C TYR A 267 14.19 -15.58 6.69
N VAL A 268 14.81 -16.73 6.42
CA VAL A 268 14.23 -18.05 6.71
C VAL A 268 13.94 -18.22 8.21
N ALA A 269 14.76 -17.62 9.08
CA ALA A 269 14.52 -17.62 10.52
C ALA A 269 13.26 -16.84 10.95
N THR A 270 12.69 -15.99 10.08
CA THR A 270 11.42 -15.26 10.34
C THR A 270 10.17 -16.02 9.88
N LEU A 271 10.35 -17.12 9.15
CA LEU A 271 9.26 -17.99 8.69
C LEU A 271 8.94 -19.06 9.74
N THR A 272 7.71 -19.58 9.71
CA THR A 272 7.40 -20.79 10.49
C THR A 272 8.15 -22.00 9.94
N PRO A 273 8.47 -23.02 10.78
CA PRO A 273 9.31 -24.15 10.37
C PRO A 273 8.82 -24.88 9.11
N GLU A 274 7.51 -25.06 8.96
CA GLU A 274 6.89 -25.68 7.80
C GLU A 274 7.01 -24.83 6.53
N ARG A 275 6.95 -23.49 6.65
CA ARG A 275 7.15 -22.57 5.51
C ARG A 275 8.62 -22.47 5.11
N ALA A 276 9.53 -22.49 6.08
CA ALA A 276 10.97 -22.61 5.83
C ALA A 276 11.30 -23.92 5.09
N ARG A 277 10.72 -25.05 5.52
CA ARG A 277 10.91 -26.36 4.86
C ARG A 277 10.29 -26.43 3.46
N LEU A 278 9.19 -25.72 3.23
CA LEU A 278 8.62 -25.57 1.89
C LEU A 278 9.57 -24.77 1.00
N LEU A 279 10.06 -23.63 1.47
CA LEU A 279 10.98 -22.79 0.69
C LEU A 279 12.30 -23.51 0.36
N SER A 280 12.80 -24.38 1.23
CA SER A 280 14.04 -25.13 1.01
C SER A 280 13.98 -26.14 -0.15
N GLN A 281 12.80 -26.38 -0.71
CA GLN A 281 12.61 -27.22 -1.90
C GLN A 281 12.80 -26.45 -3.21
N PHE A 282 13.02 -25.14 -3.13
CA PHE A 282 13.26 -24.27 -4.29
C PHE A 282 14.73 -23.86 -4.37
N THR A 283 15.25 -23.80 -5.60
CA THR A 283 16.61 -23.34 -5.91
C THR A 283 16.55 -21.98 -6.60
N LEU A 284 17.36 -21.02 -6.16
CA LEU A 284 17.46 -19.70 -6.78
C LEU A 284 18.07 -19.81 -8.19
N GLN A 285 17.32 -19.33 -9.18
CA GLN A 285 17.73 -19.29 -10.59
C GLN A 285 18.31 -17.92 -10.93
N ASP A 286 17.60 -16.84 -10.60
CA ASP A 286 18.01 -15.48 -10.95
C ASP A 286 17.43 -14.39 -10.05
N VAL A 287 17.96 -13.17 -10.18
CA VAL A 287 17.63 -11.99 -9.40
C VAL A 287 17.75 -10.74 -10.27
N ALA A 288 16.66 -9.99 -10.37
CA ALA A 288 16.61 -8.73 -11.11
C ALA A 288 16.05 -7.61 -10.23
N PHE A 289 16.47 -6.37 -10.47
CA PHE A 289 15.84 -5.19 -9.91
C PHE A 289 14.49 -4.95 -10.58
N LYS A 290 13.49 -4.49 -9.82
CA LYS A 290 12.16 -4.15 -10.30
C LYS A 290 11.73 -2.79 -9.81
N VAL A 291 11.43 -1.90 -10.74
CA VAL A 291 10.79 -0.62 -10.41
C VAL A 291 9.30 -0.83 -10.16
N VAL A 292 8.81 -0.39 -9.00
CA VAL A 292 7.43 -0.60 -8.54
C VAL A 292 6.72 0.70 -8.18
N GLY A 293 5.42 0.78 -8.54
CA GLY A 293 4.52 1.84 -8.10
C GLY A 293 4.89 3.24 -8.59
N VAL A 294 4.37 4.25 -7.87
CA VAL A 294 4.74 5.66 -8.02
C VAL A 294 5.55 6.09 -6.79
N GLY A 295 4.99 5.92 -5.60
CA GLY A 295 5.65 6.26 -4.32
C GLY A 295 6.90 5.44 -4.02
N SER A 296 7.00 4.19 -4.48
CA SER A 296 8.14 3.31 -4.19
C SER A 296 9.24 3.32 -5.27
N VAL A 297 9.13 4.15 -6.33
CA VAL A 297 10.16 4.20 -7.39
C VAL A 297 11.52 4.58 -6.82
N GLY A 298 12.56 3.80 -7.13
CA GLY A 298 13.91 4.00 -6.58
C GLY A 298 14.13 3.41 -5.18
N THR A 299 13.11 2.90 -4.49
CA THR A 299 13.35 1.98 -3.37
C THR A 299 13.94 0.68 -3.91
N ARG A 300 14.85 0.05 -3.16
CA ARG A 300 15.47 -1.19 -3.62
C ARG A 300 14.45 -2.32 -3.59
N CYS A 301 14.09 -2.81 -4.77
CA CYS A 301 13.11 -3.87 -4.95
C CYS A 301 13.69 -4.89 -5.92
N LEU A 302 13.90 -6.11 -5.44
CA LEU A 302 14.43 -7.23 -6.20
C LEU A 302 13.35 -8.28 -6.41
N VAL A 303 13.40 -8.93 -7.57
CA VAL A 303 12.64 -10.14 -7.90
C VAL A 303 13.60 -11.29 -7.89
N LEU A 304 13.30 -12.30 -7.09
CA LEU A 304 14.03 -13.57 -7.03
C LEU A 304 13.19 -14.61 -7.77
N LEU A 305 13.76 -15.22 -8.81
CA LEU A 305 13.18 -16.36 -9.49
C LEU A 305 13.79 -17.63 -8.92
N LEU A 306 12.95 -18.48 -8.34
CA LEU A 306 13.32 -19.81 -7.85
C LEU A 306 12.54 -20.89 -8.61
N THR A 307 13.06 -22.11 -8.65
CA THR A 307 12.35 -23.28 -9.19
C THR A 307 12.45 -24.48 -8.26
N ASP A 308 11.43 -25.34 -8.26
CA ASP A 308 11.51 -26.66 -7.64
C ASP A 308 12.24 -27.68 -8.54
N HIS A 309 12.28 -28.93 -8.11
CA HIS A 309 12.89 -30.05 -8.84
C HIS A 309 12.15 -30.45 -10.14
N HIS A 310 10.99 -29.85 -10.42
CA HIS A 310 10.20 -30.01 -11.64
C HIS A 310 10.23 -28.76 -12.52
N ASP A 311 11.20 -27.84 -12.32
CA ASP A 311 11.29 -26.55 -12.99
C ASP A 311 10.06 -25.63 -12.78
N LYS A 312 9.23 -25.88 -11.75
CA LYS A 312 8.06 -25.03 -11.47
C LYS A 312 8.48 -23.76 -10.73
N PRO A 313 8.07 -22.57 -11.22
CA PRO A 313 8.58 -21.29 -10.73
C PRO A 313 7.92 -20.81 -9.43
N LEU A 314 8.73 -20.17 -8.59
CA LEU A 314 8.32 -19.30 -7.49
C LEU A 314 9.01 -17.95 -7.67
N PHE A 315 8.23 -16.87 -7.63
CA PHE A 315 8.74 -15.51 -7.71
C PHE A 315 8.58 -14.87 -6.33
N LEU A 316 9.69 -14.55 -5.70
CA LEU A 316 9.71 -13.73 -4.49
C LEU A 316 10.07 -12.29 -4.83
N GLN A 317 9.51 -11.35 -4.10
CA GLN A 317 9.86 -9.95 -4.10
C GLN A 317 10.53 -9.63 -2.77
N MET A 318 11.70 -9.04 -2.84
CA MET A 318 12.43 -8.50 -1.70
C MET A 318 12.48 -6.99 -1.84
N LYS A 319 11.99 -6.25 -0.84
CA LYS A 319 11.84 -4.81 -0.90
C LYS A 319 12.44 -4.16 0.33
N GLU A 320 13.15 -3.05 0.12
CA GLU A 320 13.63 -2.17 1.17
C GLU A 320 12.46 -1.45 1.82
N ALA A 321 12.38 -1.55 3.15
CA ALA A 321 11.45 -0.79 3.95
C ALA A 321 12.10 0.53 4.34
N SER A 322 11.50 1.64 3.92
CA SER A 322 11.86 2.98 4.38
C SER A 322 11.19 3.30 5.71
N THR A 323 11.69 4.33 6.40
CA THR A 323 11.01 4.89 7.57
C THR A 323 9.61 5.36 7.18
N SER A 324 8.59 4.88 7.89
CA SER A 324 7.20 5.24 7.63
C SER A 324 6.91 6.73 7.85
N VAL A 325 6.06 7.31 7.00
CA VAL A 325 5.52 8.66 7.15
C VAL A 325 4.63 8.77 8.37
N VAL A 326 3.92 7.70 8.74
CA VAL A 326 3.14 7.64 9.99
C VAL A 326 4.08 7.64 11.18
N ALA A 327 5.08 6.75 11.18
CA ALA A 327 6.09 6.68 12.23
C ALA A 327 6.85 8.01 12.43
N ARG A 328 7.00 8.78 11.34
CA ARG A 328 7.66 10.09 11.35
C ARG A 328 6.81 11.19 11.99
N TYR A 329 5.50 11.20 11.77
CA TYR A 329 4.66 12.36 12.07
C TYR A 329 3.57 12.12 13.12
N ALA A 330 3.16 10.87 13.36
CA ALA A 330 2.19 10.53 14.39
C ALA A 330 2.83 10.61 15.79
N LYS A 331 2.99 11.83 16.31
CA LYS A 331 3.64 12.14 17.60
C LYS A 331 2.91 11.57 18.84
N GLN A 332 1.72 11.00 18.68
CA GLN A 332 0.77 10.72 19.77
C GLN A 332 0.67 9.25 20.18
N ALA A 333 1.34 8.33 19.48
CA ALA A 333 1.44 6.94 19.94
C ALA A 333 2.34 6.91 21.18
N LYS A 334 1.76 7.16 22.35
CA LYS A 334 2.43 7.19 23.67
C LYS A 334 3.17 5.89 24.00
N ASP A 335 2.92 4.84 23.24
CA ASP A 335 3.51 3.51 23.35
C ASP A 335 4.20 3.06 22.04
N ALA A 336 4.54 3.96 21.11
CA ALA A 336 5.34 3.60 19.95
C ALA A 336 6.75 3.22 20.42
N GLN A 337 6.91 1.97 20.84
CA GLN A 337 8.19 1.31 20.98
C GLN A 337 9.00 1.64 19.73
N ALA A 338 10.22 2.15 19.94
CA ALA A 338 11.07 2.58 18.83
C ALA A 338 11.09 1.47 17.78
N ILE A 339 10.78 1.82 16.52
CA ILE A 339 10.80 0.84 15.43
C ILE A 339 12.25 0.42 15.25
N GLU A 340 12.60 -0.76 15.76
CA GLU A 340 13.96 -1.29 15.67
C GLU A 340 14.29 -1.75 14.25
N HIS A 341 13.29 -2.18 13.48
CA HIS A 341 13.46 -2.70 12.13
C HIS A 341 12.24 -2.43 11.24
N ASP A 342 12.36 -1.52 10.26
CA ASP A 342 11.26 -1.13 9.35
C ASP A 342 10.71 -2.31 8.53
N GLY A 343 11.55 -3.28 8.14
CA GLY A 343 11.07 -4.50 7.47
C GLY A 343 10.16 -5.37 8.37
N HIS A 344 10.43 -5.40 9.68
CA HIS A 344 9.60 -6.12 10.65
C HIS A 344 8.28 -5.37 10.87
N ARG A 345 8.34 -4.02 10.96
CA ARG A 345 7.16 -3.15 11.03
C ARG A 345 6.18 -3.44 9.88
N VAL A 346 6.67 -3.45 8.64
CA VAL A 346 5.84 -3.72 7.46
C VAL A 346 5.17 -5.10 7.55
N VAL A 347 5.95 -6.15 7.86
CA VAL A 347 5.43 -7.53 7.96
C VAL A 347 4.41 -7.66 9.10
N HIS A 348 4.71 -7.11 10.26
CA HIS A 348 3.83 -7.16 11.42
C HIS A 348 2.53 -6.40 11.16
N GLY A 349 2.61 -5.17 10.64
CA GLY A 349 1.43 -4.38 10.29
C GLY A 349 0.57 -5.06 9.22
N GLN A 350 1.20 -5.64 8.19
CA GLN A 350 0.48 -6.43 7.18
C GLN A 350 -0.22 -7.66 7.80
N ARG A 351 0.42 -8.41 8.70
CA ARG A 351 -0.20 -9.57 9.38
C ARG A 351 -1.35 -9.17 10.30
N LEU A 352 -1.25 -8.03 10.98
CA LEU A 352 -2.34 -7.50 11.80
C LEU A 352 -3.52 -7.02 10.94
N MET A 353 -3.24 -6.23 9.91
CA MET A 353 -4.27 -5.56 9.13
C MET A 353 -4.88 -6.42 8.04
N GLN A 354 -4.13 -7.26 7.33
CA GLN A 354 -4.64 -8.04 6.20
C GLN A 354 -5.39 -9.29 6.67
N ALA A 355 -6.45 -9.68 5.96
CA ALA A 355 -7.29 -10.84 6.33
C ALA A 355 -6.56 -12.18 6.11
N ALA A 356 -5.75 -12.26 5.05
CA ALA A 356 -4.84 -13.36 4.79
C ALA A 356 -3.53 -12.80 4.23
N THR A 357 -2.40 -13.29 4.72
CA THR A 357 -1.07 -12.86 4.25
C THR A 357 -0.39 -13.97 3.46
N ASP A 358 0.53 -13.55 2.60
CA ASP A 358 1.42 -14.43 1.87
C ASP A 358 2.18 -15.41 2.80
N PRO A 359 2.25 -16.73 2.48
CA PRO A 359 2.98 -17.71 3.29
C PRO A 359 4.48 -17.46 3.39
N PHE A 360 5.06 -16.68 2.47
CA PHE A 360 6.47 -16.30 2.46
C PHE A 360 6.70 -14.85 2.94
N LEU A 361 5.71 -14.24 3.61
CA LEU A 361 5.87 -12.90 4.17
C LEU A 361 6.83 -12.95 5.36
N GLY A 362 8.02 -12.38 5.21
CA GLY A 362 9.05 -12.30 6.25
C GLY A 362 9.96 -11.09 6.06
N TRP A 363 10.97 -10.94 6.92
CA TRP A 363 11.89 -9.80 6.88
C TRP A 363 13.34 -10.23 7.08
N ALA A 364 14.27 -9.34 6.73
CA ALA A 364 15.69 -9.56 6.97
C ALA A 364 16.48 -8.26 7.01
N THR A 365 17.60 -8.28 7.72
CA THR A 365 18.64 -7.27 7.57
C THR A 365 19.55 -7.68 6.42
N GLY A 366 19.54 -6.89 5.36
CA GLY A 366 20.39 -7.05 4.19
C GLY A 366 21.73 -6.33 4.32
N PRO A 367 22.53 -6.35 3.24
CA PRO A 367 23.83 -5.70 3.21
C PRO A 367 23.73 -4.20 3.56
N LEU A 368 24.80 -3.66 4.17
CA LEU A 368 24.86 -2.26 4.63
C LEU A 368 23.77 -1.90 5.67
N GLY A 369 23.26 -2.88 6.42
CA GLY A 369 22.23 -2.66 7.44
C GLY A 369 20.84 -2.34 6.88
N ARG A 370 20.60 -2.57 5.58
CA ARG A 370 19.33 -2.26 4.94
C ARG A 370 18.23 -3.17 5.49
N MET A 371 17.13 -2.57 5.94
CA MET A 371 15.98 -3.29 6.48
C MET A 371 15.07 -3.71 5.33
N LEU A 372 14.89 -5.01 5.14
CA LEU A 372 14.17 -5.58 4.00
C LEU A 372 12.97 -6.38 4.48
N TYR A 373 11.95 -6.49 3.62
CA TYR A 373 10.89 -7.48 3.73
C TYR A 373 10.75 -8.28 2.44
N ILE A 374 10.26 -9.51 2.55
CA ILE A 374 10.17 -10.47 1.45
C ILE A 374 8.75 -11.04 1.42
N ARG A 375 8.20 -11.21 0.22
CA ARG A 375 6.86 -11.78 -0.05
C ARG A 375 6.79 -12.41 -1.42
N GLN A 376 5.77 -13.20 -1.72
CA GLN A 376 5.49 -13.63 -3.09
C GLN A 376 5.17 -12.44 -4.02
N LEU A 377 5.65 -12.55 -5.27
CA LEU A 377 5.39 -11.58 -6.32
C LEU A 377 4.22 -12.05 -7.19
N ARG A 378 3.13 -11.27 -7.21
CA ARG A 378 2.04 -11.37 -8.21
C ARG A 378 1.36 -12.75 -8.27
N ASP A 379 0.95 -13.32 -7.14
CA ASP A 379 0.06 -14.49 -7.15
C ASP A 379 -1.41 -14.05 -7.20
N MET A 380 -2.10 -14.32 -8.32
CA MET A 380 -3.53 -14.08 -8.51
C MET A 380 -4.02 -12.65 -8.18
N LYS A 381 -3.17 -11.64 -8.39
CA LYS A 381 -3.48 -10.23 -8.06
C LYS A 381 -4.45 -9.58 -9.06
N ILE A 382 -5.48 -8.92 -8.54
CA ILE A 382 -6.44 -8.05 -9.24
C ILE A 382 -6.21 -6.62 -8.78
N SER A 383 -6.15 -5.69 -9.73
CA SER A 383 -6.11 -4.25 -9.46
C SER A 383 -7.25 -3.56 -10.20
N PRO A 384 -7.83 -2.49 -9.64
CA PRO A 384 -8.89 -1.74 -10.31
C PRO A 384 -8.35 -1.04 -11.58
N GLU A 385 -9.16 -1.01 -12.63
CA GLU A 385 -8.92 -0.26 -13.87
C GLU A 385 -9.79 1.01 -13.82
N LEU A 386 -9.38 1.97 -12.99
CA LEU A 386 -10.20 3.12 -12.56
C LEU A 386 -10.64 4.00 -13.73
N GLU A 387 -9.83 4.09 -14.78
CA GLU A 387 -10.10 4.87 -15.99
C GLU A 387 -11.27 4.30 -16.81
N THR A 388 -11.70 3.07 -16.51
CA THR A 388 -12.81 2.39 -17.19
C THR A 388 -14.11 2.43 -16.41
N PHE A 389 -14.11 3.04 -15.23
CA PHE A 389 -15.24 3.02 -14.31
C PHE A 389 -16.27 4.09 -14.71
N SER A 390 -17.55 3.71 -14.72
CA SER A 390 -18.66 4.67 -14.68
C SER A 390 -18.84 5.23 -13.27
N ASP A 391 -19.68 6.26 -13.10
CA ASP A 391 -20.02 6.79 -11.77
C ASP A 391 -20.54 5.69 -10.83
N ASP A 392 -21.42 4.80 -11.31
CA ASP A 392 -21.94 3.69 -10.51
C ASP A 392 -20.85 2.70 -10.10
N ALA A 393 -19.89 2.43 -11.00
CA ALA A 393 -18.73 1.63 -10.68
C ALA A 393 -17.88 2.26 -9.58
N PHE A 394 -17.70 3.59 -9.64
CA PHE A 394 -16.98 4.34 -8.62
C PHE A 394 -17.72 4.35 -7.27
N ARG A 395 -19.05 4.49 -7.26
CA ARG A 395 -19.88 4.40 -6.04
C ARG A 395 -19.71 3.04 -5.34
N GLU A 396 -19.85 1.96 -6.10
CA GLU A 396 -19.66 0.59 -5.59
C GLU A 396 -18.25 0.37 -5.07
N TYR A 397 -17.25 0.85 -5.81
CA TYR A 397 -15.84 0.71 -5.43
C TYR A 397 -15.51 1.53 -4.17
N ALA A 398 -16.05 2.73 -4.03
CA ALA A 398 -15.89 3.56 -2.85
C ALA A 398 -16.44 2.88 -1.60
N ALA A 399 -17.66 2.34 -1.68
CA ALA A 399 -18.24 1.57 -0.60
C ALA A 399 -17.40 0.33 -0.25
N LEU A 400 -16.88 -0.38 -1.25
CA LEU A 400 -16.03 -1.55 -1.04
C LEU A 400 -14.68 -1.19 -0.37
N CYS A 401 -14.02 -0.11 -0.77
CA CYS A 401 -12.81 0.38 -0.12
C CYS A 401 -13.06 0.78 1.35
N GLY A 402 -14.18 1.48 1.62
CA GLY A 402 -14.59 1.83 2.98
C GLY A 402 -14.81 0.61 3.86
N TRP A 403 -15.43 -0.45 3.31
CA TRP A 403 -15.62 -1.73 4.00
C TRP A 403 -14.28 -2.41 4.29
N ALA A 404 -13.41 -2.56 3.28
CA ALA A 404 -12.10 -3.19 3.45
C ALA A 404 -11.24 -2.49 4.51
N LEU A 405 -11.27 -1.15 4.53
CA LEU A 405 -10.58 -0.38 5.55
C LEU A 405 -11.15 -0.59 6.95
N ALA A 406 -12.48 -0.62 7.10
CA ALA A 406 -13.12 -0.89 8.39
C ALA A 406 -12.72 -2.26 8.93
N ARG A 407 -12.68 -3.27 8.05
CA ARG A 407 -12.26 -4.63 8.39
C ARG A 407 -10.79 -4.69 8.81
N ALA A 408 -9.92 -3.95 8.11
CA ALA A 408 -8.51 -3.83 8.45
C ALA A 408 -8.30 -3.22 9.84
N HIS A 409 -8.93 -2.08 10.10
CA HIS A 409 -8.83 -1.34 11.36
C HIS A 409 -9.44 -2.11 12.54
N ALA A 410 -10.59 -2.75 12.32
CA ALA A 410 -11.26 -3.53 13.35
C ALA A 410 -10.40 -4.73 13.76
N LYS A 411 -9.83 -5.47 12.79
CA LYS A 411 -8.93 -6.60 13.04
C LYS A 411 -7.62 -6.17 13.72
N SER A 412 -7.01 -5.08 13.27
CA SER A 412 -5.67 -4.69 13.72
C SER A 412 -5.65 -3.99 15.07
N GLY A 413 -6.65 -3.15 15.36
CA GLY A 413 -6.66 -2.30 16.54
C GLY A 413 -7.38 -2.89 17.73
N GLY A 414 -8.29 -3.84 17.52
CA GLY A 414 -9.22 -4.30 18.55
C GLY A 414 -10.16 -3.22 19.08
N CYS A 415 -10.09 -1.99 18.54
CA CYS A 415 -10.82 -0.79 18.96
C CYS A 415 -12.11 -0.53 18.17
N ALA A 416 -12.67 -1.56 17.53
CA ALA A 416 -13.92 -1.42 16.77
C ALA A 416 -15.06 -0.81 17.61
N PRO A 417 -15.27 -1.20 18.88
CA PRO A 417 -16.28 -0.56 19.73
C PRO A 417 -16.03 0.94 19.96
N GLU A 418 -14.80 1.34 20.25
CA GLU A 418 -14.41 2.74 20.47
C GLU A 418 -14.61 3.57 19.19
N ILE A 419 -14.12 3.08 18.04
CA ILE A 419 -14.26 3.78 16.76
C ILE A 419 -15.75 3.88 16.37
N SER A 420 -16.52 2.79 16.49
CA SER A 420 -17.97 2.77 16.27
C SER A 420 -18.69 3.77 17.20
N GLY A 421 -18.30 3.80 18.47
CA GLY A 421 -18.76 4.74 19.47
C GLY A 421 -18.50 6.19 19.07
N TYR A 422 -17.30 6.49 18.57
CA TYR A 422 -16.87 7.80 18.12
C TYR A 422 -17.57 8.25 16.82
N LEU A 423 -17.75 7.35 15.85
CA LEU A 423 -18.44 7.63 14.60
C LEU A 423 -19.95 7.86 14.80
N GLY A 424 -20.60 6.99 15.57
CA GLY A 424 -22.05 7.02 15.79
C GLY A 424 -22.83 6.57 14.56
N ASN A 425 -24.11 6.92 14.49
CA ASN A 425 -25.01 6.40 13.45
C ASN A 425 -25.37 7.42 12.34
N GLY A 426 -25.15 8.72 12.57
CA GLY A 426 -25.60 9.77 11.65
C GLY A 426 -24.54 10.28 10.68
N ASP A 427 -25.06 11.04 9.71
CA ASP A 427 -24.47 12.10 8.86
C ASP A 427 -22.99 12.44 9.02
N ARG A 428 -22.76 12.92 10.23
CA ARG A 428 -21.89 14.08 10.43
C ARG A 428 -20.44 13.79 10.09
N MET A 429 -19.93 12.59 10.43
CA MET A 429 -18.54 12.28 10.13
C MET A 429 -18.29 12.22 8.63
N ALA A 430 -19.17 11.55 7.88
CA ALA A 430 -19.02 11.43 6.43
C ALA A 430 -19.12 12.81 5.75
N GLU A 431 -20.06 13.65 6.17
CA GLU A 431 -20.16 15.04 5.70
C GLU A 431 -18.88 15.85 5.94
N MET A 432 -18.28 15.75 7.13
CA MET A 432 -17.03 16.48 7.44
C MET A 432 -15.85 15.91 6.65
N LEU A 433 -15.81 14.60 6.42
CA LEU A 433 -14.78 13.97 5.60
C LEU A 433 -14.90 14.32 4.12
N VAL A 434 -16.11 14.58 3.61
CA VAL A 434 -16.31 15.14 2.26
C VAL A 434 -15.74 16.56 2.18
N ARG A 435 -16.01 17.41 3.19
CA ARG A 435 -15.43 18.77 3.26
C ARG A 435 -13.90 18.72 3.35
N TYR A 436 -13.36 17.84 4.17
CA TYR A 436 -11.93 17.56 4.23
C TYR A 436 -11.40 17.12 2.86
N GLY A 437 -12.07 16.16 2.21
CA GLY A 437 -11.68 15.63 0.90
C GLY A 437 -11.59 16.72 -0.16
N ARG A 438 -12.56 17.63 -0.21
CA ARG A 438 -12.53 18.82 -1.09
C ARG A 438 -11.36 19.74 -0.76
N GLY A 439 -11.25 20.17 0.48
CA GLY A 439 -10.20 21.12 0.88
C GLY A 439 -8.78 20.55 0.69
N TYR A 440 -8.61 19.25 0.96
CA TYR A 440 -7.33 18.58 0.76
C TYR A 440 -7.05 18.31 -0.72
N ALA A 441 -8.06 18.03 -1.55
CA ALA A 441 -7.89 17.96 -3.00
C ALA A 441 -7.42 19.30 -3.58
N ASP A 442 -8.00 20.42 -3.14
CA ASP A 442 -7.57 21.77 -3.54
C ASP A 442 -6.10 22.02 -3.13
N GLN A 443 -5.69 21.57 -1.94
CA GLN A 443 -4.29 21.67 -1.52
C GLN A 443 -3.35 20.79 -2.36
N VAL A 444 -3.76 19.57 -2.70
CA VAL A 444 -2.98 18.66 -3.55
C VAL A 444 -2.80 19.24 -4.96
N GLU A 445 -3.83 19.86 -5.52
CA GLU A 445 -3.76 20.52 -6.82
C GLU A 445 -2.78 21.71 -6.79
N LYS A 446 -2.77 22.50 -5.70
CA LYS A 446 -1.77 23.57 -5.50
C LYS A 446 -0.36 23.01 -5.39
N ASP A 447 -0.15 22.00 -4.55
CA ASP A 447 1.15 21.33 -4.38
C ASP A 447 1.65 20.73 -5.69
N TYR A 448 0.74 20.14 -6.48
CA TYR A 448 1.03 19.58 -7.80
C TYR A 448 1.49 20.66 -8.78
N GLU A 449 0.88 21.85 -8.80
CA GLU A 449 1.34 22.94 -9.66
C GLU A 449 2.72 23.48 -9.24
N VAL A 450 3.02 23.56 -7.93
CA VAL A 450 4.37 23.89 -7.44
C VAL A 450 5.38 22.84 -7.90
N PHE A 451 5.05 21.55 -7.76
CA PHE A 451 5.86 20.43 -8.23
C PHE A 451 6.09 20.46 -9.75
N ARG A 452 5.02 20.69 -10.53
CA ARG A 452 5.06 20.78 -11.98
C ARG A 452 5.93 21.95 -12.45
N ALA A 453 5.81 23.12 -11.81
CA ALA A 453 6.67 24.26 -12.08
C ALA A 453 8.14 23.96 -11.75
N ALA A 454 8.42 23.30 -10.62
CA ALA A 454 9.76 22.88 -10.26
C ALA A 454 10.38 21.90 -11.28
N CYS A 455 9.58 21.00 -11.85
CA CYS A 455 10.03 20.12 -12.94
C CYS A 455 10.31 20.90 -14.24
N ARG A 456 9.41 21.79 -14.64
CA ARG A 456 9.57 22.62 -15.84
C ARG A 456 10.79 23.54 -15.76
N ASP A 457 11.04 24.11 -14.59
CA ASP A 457 12.14 25.04 -14.37
C ASP A 457 13.48 24.33 -14.07
N GLY A 458 13.51 22.99 -14.15
CA GLY A 458 14.73 22.18 -13.96
C GLY A 458 15.21 22.03 -12.51
N LYS A 459 14.42 22.48 -11.52
CA LYS A 459 14.72 22.30 -10.08
C LYS A 459 14.58 20.84 -9.63
N LEU A 460 13.73 20.08 -10.32
CA LEU A 460 13.58 18.64 -10.21
C LEU A 460 13.63 18.02 -11.61
N GLU A 461 14.57 17.13 -11.86
CA GLU A 461 14.59 16.38 -13.11
C GLU A 461 13.46 15.34 -13.11
N ALA A 462 12.66 15.27 -14.17
CA ALA A 462 11.58 14.31 -14.33
C ALA A 462 11.67 13.62 -15.69
N ARG A 463 11.61 12.28 -15.70
CA ARG A 463 11.69 11.46 -16.92
C ARG A 463 10.57 10.43 -16.93
N SER A 464 9.88 10.28 -18.06
CA SER A 464 8.86 9.26 -18.23
C SER A 464 9.48 7.86 -18.39
N ASP A 465 8.66 6.82 -18.27
CA ASP A 465 9.08 5.45 -18.59
C ASP A 465 9.61 5.33 -20.02
N ALA A 466 9.02 6.07 -20.97
CA ALA A 466 9.47 6.10 -22.36
C ALA A 466 10.83 6.80 -22.50
N ASP A 467 11.03 7.93 -21.83
CA ASP A 467 12.30 8.67 -21.85
C ASP A 467 13.44 7.80 -21.32
N MET A 468 13.22 7.06 -20.23
CA MET A 468 14.25 6.17 -19.67
C MET A 468 14.46 4.91 -20.51
N ALA A 469 13.40 4.33 -21.09
CA ALA A 469 13.53 3.17 -21.95
C ALA A 469 14.32 3.48 -23.23
N ALA A 470 14.18 4.71 -23.75
CA ALA A 470 14.92 5.17 -24.93
C ALA A 470 16.44 5.11 -24.76
N ASP A 471 16.97 5.30 -23.55
CA ASP A 471 18.40 5.19 -23.25
C ASP A 471 18.98 3.79 -23.50
N PHE A 472 18.11 2.76 -23.56
CA PHE A 472 18.49 1.36 -23.75
C PHE A 472 18.13 0.82 -25.14
N ALA A 473 17.48 1.63 -25.97
CA ALA A 473 17.12 1.27 -27.34
C ALA A 473 18.21 1.64 -28.37
N ALA A 474 19.17 2.48 -27.97
CA ALA A 474 20.37 2.84 -28.73
C ALA A 474 21.53 1.88 -28.43
#